data_AF-A0A1F3VF47-F1
#
_entry.id   AF-A0A1F3VF47-F1
#
_cell.length_a   1.000
_cell.length_b   1.000
_cell.length_c   1.000
_cell.angle_alpha   90.00
_cell.angle_beta   90.00
_cell.angle_gamma   90.00
#
_symmetry.space_group_name_H-M   'P 1'
#
loop_
_entity.id
_entity.type
_entity.pdbx_description
1 polymer ?
#
loop_
_entity_poly.entity_id
_entity_poly.type
_entity_poly.pdbx_seq_one_letter_code
_entity_poly.pdbx_strand_id
1 'polypeptide(L)'
;MSVESNIKYSIEHYGRDELDGAFIHACIAIDAVAKSRYPLLKNNERNKKFIDEKMLTITRHGFPGIHATSISYQFEHHSIRRDDNRSELSEIIYHVLRCELLHEAKLSDNLRFVEETVVADDNNSIILPKTLVKGLIGAVIEDDISLKKKFGYFLT
;
A
#
# COMPACT_ATOMS: atom_id res chain seq x y z
N MET A 1 14.02 13.82 -2.87
CA MET A 1 14.26 12.60 -2.06
C MET A 1 14.24 11.40 -3.00
N SER A 2 15.17 10.44 -2.88
CA SER A 2 15.23 9.28 -3.80
C SER A 2 14.25 8.17 -3.39
N VAL A 3 13.96 7.23 -4.30
CA VAL A 3 13.19 6.01 -3.99
C VAL A 3 13.87 5.24 -2.85
N GLU A 4 15.19 5.07 -2.93
CA GLU A 4 16.00 4.42 -1.91
C GLU A 4 15.85 5.07 -0.53
N SER A 5 15.89 6.40 -0.44
CA SER A 5 15.74 7.10 0.83
C SER A 5 14.35 6.87 1.44
N ASN A 6 13.30 6.89 0.61
CA ASN A 6 11.94 6.64 1.08
C ASN A 6 11.76 5.18 1.54
N ILE A 7 12.33 4.21 0.85
CA ILE A 7 12.30 2.82 1.32
C ILE A 7 13.02 2.67 2.66
N LYS A 8 14.19 3.29 2.82
CA LYS A 8 14.90 3.30 4.09
C LYS A 8 14.06 3.90 5.22
N TYR A 9 13.49 5.09 5.02
CA TYR A 9 12.65 5.73 6.05
C TYR A 9 11.39 4.93 6.36
N SER A 10 10.75 4.34 5.33
CA SER A 10 9.57 3.49 5.53
C SER A 10 9.89 2.28 6.41
N ILE A 11 11.03 1.61 6.18
CA ILE A 11 11.51 0.50 7.01
C ILE A 11 11.82 0.97 8.45
N GLU A 12 12.49 2.11 8.62
CA GLU A 12 12.84 2.65 9.94
C GLU A 12 11.61 3.05 10.76
N HIS A 13 10.60 3.65 10.13
CA HIS A 13 9.32 3.96 10.77
C HIS A 13 8.55 2.69 11.12
N TYR A 14 8.50 1.72 10.21
CA TYR A 14 7.86 0.43 10.48
C TYR A 14 8.50 -0.30 11.66
N GLY A 15 9.83 -0.30 11.77
CA GLY A 15 10.55 -0.89 12.90
C GLY A 15 10.30 -0.19 14.25
N ARG A 16 9.75 1.03 14.22
CA ARG A 16 9.34 1.81 15.40
C ARG A 16 7.83 1.76 15.68
N ASP A 17 7.08 0.94 14.95
CA ASP A 17 5.60 0.90 14.96
C ASP A 17 4.96 2.27 14.59
N GLU A 18 5.69 3.12 13.86
CA GLU A 18 5.23 4.44 13.37
C GLU A 18 4.56 4.26 11.99
N LEU A 19 3.37 3.66 11.96
CA LEU A 19 2.71 3.22 10.71
C LEU A 19 2.45 4.36 9.72
N ASP A 20 2.01 5.52 10.18
CA ASP A 20 1.72 6.67 9.30
C ASP A 20 2.95 7.07 8.50
N GLY A 21 4.09 7.23 9.19
CA GLY A 21 5.38 7.53 8.55
C GLY A 21 5.81 6.42 7.60
N ALA A 22 5.59 5.16 7.98
CA ALA A 22 5.90 4.01 7.14
C ALA A 22 5.09 4.03 5.83
N PHE A 23 3.77 4.23 5.91
CA PHE A 23 2.88 4.30 4.75
C PHE A 23 3.17 5.50 3.86
N ILE A 24 3.36 6.70 4.44
CA ILE A 24 3.71 7.91 3.68
C ILE A 24 4.92 7.66 2.80
N HIS A 25 6.00 7.16 3.40
CA HIS A 25 7.24 6.91 2.66
C HIS A 25 7.10 5.76 1.65
N ALA A 26 6.35 4.70 1.96
CA ALA A 26 6.05 3.63 1.00
C ALA A 26 5.27 4.16 -0.21
N CYS A 27 4.23 4.96 0.00
CA CYS A 27 3.42 5.55 -1.06
C CYS A 27 4.23 6.52 -1.94
N ILE A 28 5.12 7.32 -1.35
CA ILE A 28 6.04 8.20 -2.12
C ILE A 28 6.98 7.36 -3.00
N ALA A 29 7.51 6.26 -2.48
CA ALA A 29 8.37 5.35 -3.24
C ALA A 29 7.61 4.70 -4.41
N ILE A 30 6.39 4.21 -4.16
CA ILE A 30 5.48 3.67 -5.19
C ILE A 30 5.18 4.71 -6.26
N ASP A 31 4.86 5.95 -5.88
CA ASP A 31 4.58 7.05 -6.81
C ASP A 31 5.73 7.30 -7.79
N ALA A 32 6.95 7.31 -7.27
CA ALA A 32 8.17 7.54 -8.05
C ALA A 32 8.44 6.39 -9.03
N VAL A 33 8.25 5.14 -8.59
CA VAL A 33 8.40 3.95 -9.45
C VAL A 33 7.29 3.86 -10.49
N ALA A 34 6.03 4.08 -10.10
CA ALA A 34 4.90 4.08 -11.02
C ALA A 34 5.05 5.18 -12.09
N LYS A 35 5.59 6.35 -11.73
CA LYS A 35 5.89 7.43 -12.67
C LYS A 35 6.96 7.04 -13.69
N SER A 36 8.01 6.31 -13.29
CA SER A 36 9.06 5.89 -14.21
C SER A 36 8.61 4.76 -15.13
N ARG A 37 7.79 3.82 -14.64
CA ARG A 37 7.28 2.69 -15.43
C ARG A 37 6.17 3.06 -16.41
N TYR A 38 5.26 3.94 -16.00
CA TYR A 38 4.08 4.29 -16.80
C TYR A 38 4.00 5.81 -17.01
N PRO A 39 4.97 6.42 -17.74
CA PRO A 39 5.07 7.87 -17.88
C PRO A 39 3.88 8.49 -18.65
N LEU A 40 3.14 7.69 -19.41
CA LEU A 40 2.00 8.12 -20.21
C LEU A 40 0.66 8.08 -19.46
N LEU A 41 0.61 7.41 -18.30
CA LEU A 41 -0.62 7.27 -17.50
C LEU A 41 -0.75 8.41 -16.48
N LYS A 42 -1.99 8.76 -16.13
CA LYS A 42 -2.24 9.73 -15.06
C LYS A 42 -1.81 9.15 -13.71
N ASN A 43 -1.63 10.04 -12.72
CA ASN A 43 -1.14 9.65 -11.39
C ASN A 43 -1.97 8.52 -10.75
N ASN A 44 -3.30 8.63 -10.77
CA ASN A 44 -4.17 7.60 -10.23
C ASN A 44 -4.03 6.27 -10.98
N GLU A 45 -4.07 6.30 -12.30
CA GLU A 45 -3.99 5.12 -13.16
C GLU A 45 -2.67 4.38 -12.98
N ARG A 46 -1.54 5.09 -12.98
CA ARG A 46 -0.21 4.47 -12.84
C ARG A 46 0.00 3.82 -11.47
N ASN A 47 -0.47 4.46 -10.39
CA ASN A 47 -0.30 3.91 -9.05
C ASN A 47 -1.16 2.67 -8.85
N LYS A 48 -2.43 2.73 -9.24
CA LYS A 48 -3.32 1.56 -9.19
C LYS A 48 -2.76 0.42 -10.02
N LYS A 49 -2.34 0.69 -11.26
CA LYS A 49 -1.69 -0.30 -12.13
C LYS A 49 -0.44 -0.93 -11.49
N PHE A 50 0.43 -0.14 -10.87
CA PHE A 50 1.60 -0.69 -10.17
C PHE A 50 1.21 -1.62 -9.02
N ILE A 51 0.24 -1.20 -8.20
CA ILE A 51 -0.25 -1.98 -7.06
C ILE A 51 -0.89 -3.28 -7.55
N ASP A 52 -1.70 -3.24 -8.61
CA ASP A 52 -2.33 -4.42 -9.20
C ASP A 52 -1.28 -5.40 -9.76
N GLU A 53 -0.29 -4.91 -10.51
CA GLU A 53 0.81 -5.74 -11.04
C GLU A 53 1.67 -6.37 -9.92
N LYS A 54 1.74 -5.73 -8.76
CA LYS A 54 2.49 -6.20 -7.59
C LYS A 54 1.64 -6.87 -6.52
N MET A 55 0.35 -7.12 -6.79
CA MET A 55 -0.58 -7.62 -5.78
C MET A 55 -0.13 -8.94 -5.15
N LEU A 56 0.52 -9.82 -5.91
CA LEU A 56 1.07 -11.07 -5.37
C LEU A 56 2.17 -10.83 -4.33
N THR A 57 3.07 -9.88 -4.58
CA THR A 57 4.12 -9.48 -3.63
C THR A 57 3.51 -8.79 -2.42
N ILE A 58 2.54 -7.90 -2.66
CA ILE A 58 1.83 -7.17 -1.60
C ILE A 58 1.09 -8.15 -0.70
N THR A 59 0.39 -9.14 -1.24
CA THR A 59 -0.33 -10.12 -0.41
C THR A 59 0.61 -11.07 0.32
N ARG A 60 1.67 -11.56 -0.34
CA ARG A 60 2.68 -12.42 0.29
C ARG A 60 3.28 -11.84 1.57
N HIS A 61 3.63 -10.55 1.56
CA HIS A 61 4.28 -9.90 2.70
C HIS A 61 3.32 -9.06 3.55
N GLY A 62 2.22 -8.60 2.95
CA GLY A 62 1.25 -7.71 3.56
C GLY A 62 0.08 -8.42 4.22
N PHE A 63 -0.26 -9.62 3.76
CA PHE A 63 -1.32 -10.45 4.31
C PHE A 63 -0.80 -11.86 4.57
N PRO A 64 -0.04 -12.10 5.66
CA PRO A 64 0.53 -13.42 5.96
C PRO A 64 -0.53 -14.53 5.86
N GLY A 65 -0.29 -15.51 4.99
CA GLY A 65 -1.20 -16.62 4.73
C GLY A 65 -2.15 -16.42 3.53
N ILE A 66 -2.29 -15.21 3.00
CA ILE A 66 -3.09 -14.91 1.81
C ILE A 66 -2.18 -14.79 0.59
N HIS A 67 -2.51 -15.54 -0.47
CA HIS A 67 -1.83 -15.48 -1.75
C HIS A 67 -2.86 -15.15 -2.83
N ALA A 68 -3.02 -13.87 -3.12
CA ALA A 68 -4.04 -13.40 -4.05
C ALA A 68 -3.47 -12.40 -5.05
N THR A 69 -3.91 -12.51 -6.30
CA THR A 69 -3.58 -11.56 -7.38
C THR A 69 -4.59 -10.42 -7.47
N SER A 70 -5.73 -10.55 -6.79
CA SER A 70 -6.71 -9.49 -6.60
C SER A 70 -7.46 -9.71 -5.29
N ILE A 71 -7.80 -8.60 -4.61
CA ILE A 71 -8.67 -8.59 -3.43
C ILE A 71 -9.72 -7.52 -3.70
N SER A 72 -11.00 -7.91 -3.58
CA SER A 72 -12.12 -6.98 -3.64
C SER A 72 -12.92 -7.10 -2.35
N TYR A 73 -13.37 -5.97 -1.84
CA TYR A 73 -14.09 -5.90 -0.58
C TYR A 73 -15.32 -5.00 -0.71
N GLN A 74 -16.37 -5.30 0.03
CA GLN A 74 -17.52 -4.41 0.10
C GLN A 74 -17.11 -3.22 0.97
N PHE A 75 -16.92 -2.07 0.33
CA PHE A 75 -16.42 -0.87 1.00
C PHE A 75 -16.98 0.34 0.29
N GLU A 76 -17.77 1.13 1.03
CA GLU A 76 -18.34 2.37 0.52
C GLU A 76 -17.48 3.54 0.96
N HIS A 77 -16.98 4.29 -0.01
CA HIS A 77 -16.19 5.48 0.25
C HIS A 77 -16.54 6.57 -0.75
N HIS A 78 -16.65 7.82 -0.30
CA HIS A 78 -17.05 8.92 -1.16
C HIS A 78 -16.14 9.09 -2.40
N SER A 79 -14.86 8.74 -2.26
CA SER A 79 -13.87 8.78 -3.34
C SER A 79 -13.78 7.48 -4.17
N ILE A 80 -14.48 6.41 -3.78
CA ILE A 80 -14.52 5.13 -4.49
C ILE A 80 -15.98 4.81 -4.81
N ARG A 81 -16.45 5.20 -5.99
CA ARG A 81 -17.80 4.88 -6.48
C ARG A 81 -17.74 3.72 -7.46
N ARG A 82 -18.32 2.58 -7.08
CA ARG A 82 -18.67 1.48 -7.99
C ARG A 82 -20.15 1.13 -7.85
N ASP A 83 -20.75 0.67 -8.93
CA ASP A 83 -22.18 0.35 -9.01
C ASP A 83 -22.59 -0.85 -8.13
N ASP A 84 -21.63 -1.67 -7.70
CA ASP A 84 -21.83 -2.88 -6.89
C ASP A 84 -21.32 -2.77 -5.44
N ASN A 85 -20.91 -1.57 -5.00
CA ASN A 85 -20.28 -1.30 -3.70
C ASN A 85 -19.01 -2.13 -3.40
N ARG A 86 -18.36 -2.73 -4.41
CA ARG A 86 -17.10 -3.46 -4.24
C ARG A 86 -15.93 -2.59 -4.67
N SER A 87 -14.95 -2.45 -3.78
CA SER A 87 -13.72 -1.73 -4.04
C SER A 87 -12.55 -2.71 -4.14
N GLU A 88 -11.71 -2.54 -5.15
CA GLU A 88 -10.44 -3.28 -5.23
C GLU A 88 -9.43 -2.74 -4.21
N LEU A 89 -8.58 -3.62 -3.70
CA LEU A 89 -7.58 -3.23 -2.70
C LEU A 89 -6.63 -2.13 -3.22
N SER A 90 -6.33 -2.09 -4.51
CA SER A 90 -5.55 -1.01 -5.12
C SER A 90 -6.25 0.35 -5.05
N GLU A 91 -7.59 0.37 -5.15
CA GLU A 91 -8.38 1.59 -4.97
C GLU A 91 -8.39 2.06 -3.52
N ILE A 92 -8.51 1.11 -2.58
CA ILE A 92 -8.42 1.39 -1.15
C ILE A 92 -7.03 1.96 -0.80
N ILE A 93 -5.95 1.30 -1.24
CA ILE A 93 -4.58 1.78 -1.01
C ILE A 93 -4.37 3.16 -1.63
N TYR A 94 -4.87 3.40 -2.84
CA TYR A 94 -4.68 4.69 -3.50
C TYR A 94 -5.50 5.82 -2.87
N HIS A 95 -6.80 5.60 -2.65
CA HIS A 95 -7.71 6.66 -2.23
C HIS A 95 -7.65 6.89 -0.72
N VAL A 96 -7.63 5.82 0.09
CA VAL A 96 -7.66 5.93 1.56
C VAL A 96 -6.24 6.08 2.11
N LEU A 97 -5.31 5.18 1.75
CA LEU A 97 -3.98 5.19 2.35
C LEU A 97 -3.06 6.27 1.78
N ARG A 98 -3.09 6.49 0.45
CA ARG A 98 -2.22 7.49 -0.17
C ARG A 98 -2.82 8.88 -0.10
N CYS A 99 -4.02 9.09 -0.65
CA CYS A 99 -4.54 10.45 -0.79
C CYS A 99 -4.92 11.10 0.54
N GLU A 100 -5.59 10.41 1.46
CA GLU A 100 -5.99 11.01 2.75
C GLU A 100 -4.76 11.19 3.65
N LEU A 101 -3.90 10.18 3.77
CA LEU A 101 -2.71 10.28 4.61
C LEU A 101 -1.70 11.34 4.11
N LEU A 102 -1.51 11.48 2.79
CA LEU A 102 -0.58 12.47 2.24
C LEU A 102 -1.13 13.90 2.21
N HIS A 103 -2.45 14.10 2.11
CA HIS A 103 -3.03 15.44 2.01
C HIS A 103 -3.59 15.96 3.33
N GLU A 104 -4.16 15.09 4.16
CA GLU A 104 -4.81 15.45 5.42
C GLU A 104 -3.93 15.14 6.64
N ALA A 105 -2.78 14.47 6.43
CA ALA A 105 -1.84 14.05 7.47
C ALA A 105 -2.52 13.27 8.61
N LYS A 106 -3.61 12.56 8.27
CA LYS A 106 -4.43 11.78 9.18
C LYS A 106 -4.89 10.52 8.45
N LEU A 107 -4.87 9.38 9.14
CA LEU A 107 -5.61 8.20 8.68
C LEU A 107 -7.11 8.47 8.77
N SER A 108 -7.87 7.96 7.80
CA SER A 108 -9.34 7.97 7.86
C SER A 108 -9.83 7.43 9.21
N ASP A 109 -10.80 8.08 9.83
CA ASP A 109 -11.39 7.59 11.10
C ASP A 109 -12.04 6.19 10.93
N ASN A 110 -12.34 5.83 9.68
CA ASN A 110 -12.90 4.55 9.26
C ASN A 110 -11.84 3.54 8.80
N LEU A 111 -10.57 3.72 9.17
CA LEU A 111 -9.50 2.79 8.87
C LEU A 111 -8.75 2.42 10.14
N ARG A 112 -8.60 1.12 10.37
CA ARG A 112 -7.86 0.58 11.52
C ARG A 112 -6.82 -0.42 11.07
N PHE A 113 -5.64 -0.34 11.67
CA PHE A 113 -4.62 -1.35 11.51
C PHE A 113 -4.61 -2.33 12.68
N VAL A 114 -4.54 -3.62 12.37
CA VAL A 114 -4.51 -4.71 13.36
C VAL A 114 -3.34 -5.65 13.10
N GLU A 115 -2.98 -6.47 14.08
CA GLU A 115 -1.88 -7.45 13.92
C GLU A 115 -2.33 -8.65 13.09
N GLU A 116 -3.63 -8.97 13.11
CA GLU A 116 -4.21 -10.10 12.44
C GLU A 116 -4.33 -9.89 10.93
N THR A 117 -4.13 -10.97 10.15
CA THR A 117 -4.43 -10.98 8.71
C THR A 117 -5.93 -10.98 8.47
N VAL A 118 -6.56 -9.81 8.57
CA VAL A 118 -8.00 -9.63 8.36
C VAL A 118 -8.24 -8.48 7.39
N VAL A 119 -9.18 -8.69 6.47
CA VAL A 119 -9.87 -7.61 5.76
C VAL A 119 -11.34 -7.71 6.18
N ALA A 120 -11.78 -6.81 7.06
CA ALA A 120 -13.12 -6.81 7.59
C ALA A 120 -13.72 -5.40 7.57
N ASP A 121 -15.03 -5.33 7.36
CA ASP A 121 -15.90 -4.21 7.64
C ASP A 121 -16.36 -4.36 9.10
N ASP A 122 -15.96 -3.44 9.95
CA ASP A 122 -16.60 -3.23 11.25
C ASP A 122 -17.34 -1.89 11.20
N ASN A 123 -18.65 -1.94 10.93
CA ASN A 123 -19.53 -0.77 10.94
C ASN A 123 -18.98 0.42 10.10
N ASN A 124 -18.73 0.19 8.80
CA ASN A 124 -18.11 1.11 7.84
C ASN A 124 -16.61 1.38 8.04
N SER A 125 -15.95 0.64 8.93
CA SER A 125 -14.50 0.74 9.11
C SER A 125 -13.80 -0.40 8.40
N ILE A 126 -12.83 -0.09 7.56
CA ILE A 126 -11.95 -1.11 6.99
C ILE A 126 -10.83 -1.44 7.98
N ILE A 127 -10.67 -2.74 8.22
CA ILE A 127 -9.58 -3.28 9.02
C ILE A 127 -8.53 -3.85 8.06
N LEU A 128 -7.29 -3.38 8.19
CA LEU A 128 -6.15 -3.85 7.40
C LEU A 128 -5.05 -4.35 8.34
N PRO A 129 -4.26 -5.36 7.95
CA PRO A 129 -3.11 -5.78 8.75
C PRO A 129 -2.03 -4.70 8.72
N LYS A 130 -1.35 -4.48 9.87
CA LYS A 130 -0.15 -3.63 9.94
C LYS A 130 0.92 -4.04 8.94
N THR A 131 1.03 -5.35 8.69
CA THR A 131 1.98 -5.90 7.73
C THR A 131 1.75 -5.41 6.30
N LEU A 132 0.58 -4.85 5.95
CA LEU A 132 0.32 -4.30 4.61
C LEU A 132 1.43 -3.37 4.13
N VAL A 133 1.98 -2.53 5.01
CA VAL A 133 3.10 -1.66 4.67
C VAL A 133 4.37 -2.44 4.28
N LYS A 134 4.63 -3.59 4.93
CA LYS A 134 5.69 -4.54 4.53
C LYS A 134 5.45 -5.05 3.10
N GLY A 135 4.20 -5.32 2.74
CA GLY A 135 3.78 -5.64 1.37
C GLY A 135 4.09 -4.54 0.35
N LEU A 136 3.74 -3.30 0.68
CA LEU A 136 3.99 -2.13 -0.17
C LEU A 136 5.49 -1.85 -0.34
N ILE A 137 6.27 -1.93 0.74
CA ILE A 137 7.74 -1.83 0.70
C ILE A 137 8.31 -2.94 -0.18
N GLY A 138 7.84 -4.18 0.00
CA GLY A 138 8.28 -5.34 -0.80
C GLY A 138 8.00 -5.18 -2.29
N ALA A 139 6.85 -4.64 -2.66
CA ALA A 139 6.49 -4.38 -4.05
C ALA A 139 7.52 -3.48 -4.76
N VAL A 140 8.06 -2.48 -4.05
CA VAL A 140 9.10 -1.59 -4.58
C VAL A 140 10.48 -2.25 -4.56
N ILE A 141 10.85 -2.92 -3.46
CA ILE A 141 12.15 -3.60 -3.33
C ILE A 141 12.32 -4.67 -4.42
N GLU A 142 11.29 -5.46 -4.69
CA GLU A 142 11.36 -6.52 -5.70
C GLU A 142 11.38 -5.98 -7.14
N ASP A 143 10.98 -4.73 -7.35
CA ASP A 143 10.95 -4.13 -8.68
C ASP A 143 12.29 -3.59 -9.15
N ASP A 144 13.21 -3.31 -8.22
CA ASP A 144 14.53 -2.77 -8.50
C ASP A 144 15.61 -3.70 -7.90
N ILE A 145 16.45 -4.29 -8.78
CA ILE A 145 17.53 -5.19 -8.38
C ILE A 145 18.52 -4.53 -7.41
N SER A 146 18.78 -3.23 -7.54
CA SER A 146 19.63 -2.48 -6.62
C SER A 146 19.01 -2.39 -5.23
N LEU A 147 17.71 -2.08 -5.16
CA LEU A 147 16.98 -2.05 -3.88
C LEU A 147 16.88 -3.44 -3.28
N LYS A 148 16.63 -4.48 -4.08
CA LYS A 148 16.60 -5.88 -3.63
C LYS A 148 17.91 -6.32 -3.00
N LYS A 149 19.05 -5.91 -3.56
CA LYS A 149 20.37 -6.19 -2.97
C LYS A 149 20.59 -5.47 -1.63
N LYS A 150 20.09 -4.25 -1.48
CA LYS A 150 20.28 -3.43 -0.28
C LYS A 150 19.31 -3.76 0.85
N PHE A 151 18.04 -4.00 0.52
CA PHE A 151 16.94 -4.09 1.48
C PHE A 151 16.21 -5.44 1.44
N GLY A 152 16.64 -6.41 0.63
CA GLY A 152 15.99 -7.72 0.53
C GLY A 152 15.88 -8.46 1.87
N TYR A 153 16.79 -8.19 2.81
CA TYR A 153 16.74 -8.73 4.18
C TYR A 153 15.48 -8.33 4.95
N PHE A 154 14.80 -7.26 4.55
CA PHE A 154 13.56 -6.82 5.18
C PHE A 154 12.38 -7.74 4.86
N LEU A 155 12.45 -8.47 3.74
CA LEU A 155 11.36 -9.33 3.26
C LEU A 155 11.43 -10.77 3.78
N THR A 156 12.58 -11.16 4.34
CA THR A 156 12.76 -12.42 5.09
C THR A 156 12.18 -12.32 6.50
#